data_AF-A0A6S7HJ64-F1
#
_entry.id   AF-A0A6S7HJ64-F1
#
_cell.length_a   1.000
_cell.length_b   1.000
_cell.length_c   1.000
_cell.angle_alpha   90.00
_cell.angle_beta   90.00
_cell.angle_gamma   90.00
#
_symmetry.space_group_name_H-M   'P 1'
#
loop_
_entity.id
_entity.type
_entity.pdbx_description
1 polymer ?
#
loop_
_entity_poly.entity_id
_entity_poly.type
_entity_poly.pdbx_seq_one_letter_code
_entity_poly.pdbx_strand_id
1 'polypeptide(L)'
;MEQEYCMLEDHTFRLLYGDVCHLTNNILSEATYDFQNHCAMKCLQYPFCTGYNFMKKHQKKTPNCQLTHTLDHNFHDCNADDKGWIFYHPVAPRKAEFLLLYRELNSNIFASQVPCHKMKNCKNGGKTIIYLKDAGPGSDPYRCECPKGFSGDLCQIGELLKKKIVAQDTEIE
;
A
#
# COMPACT_ATOMS: atom_id res chain seq x y z
N MET A 1 6.59 -5.43 19.77
CA MET A 1 7.62 -5.69 18.74
C MET A 1 7.51 -4.55 17.74
N GLU A 2 8.39 -3.56 17.88
CA GLU A 2 8.39 -2.34 17.07
C GLU A 2 8.74 -2.68 15.62
N GLN A 3 7.96 -2.15 14.66
CA GLN A 3 8.14 -2.45 13.24
C GLN A 3 8.93 -1.32 12.58
N GLU A 4 10.16 -1.63 12.19
CA GLU A 4 11.12 -0.70 11.58
C GLU A 4 10.75 -0.42 10.12
N TYR A 5 10.56 0.87 9.81
CA TYR A 5 10.44 1.39 8.45
C TYR A 5 11.77 2.07 8.09
N CYS A 6 12.29 1.86 6.88
CA CYS A 6 13.43 2.63 6.39
C CYS A 6 12.97 4.08 6.02
N MET A 7 12.83 4.91 7.07
CA MET A 7 12.79 6.38 7.25
C MET A 7 12.36 7.36 6.11
N LEU A 8 11.50 8.33 6.47
CA LEU A 8 11.82 9.78 6.57
C LEU A 8 10.68 10.57 7.26
N GLU A 9 11.07 11.65 7.93
CA GLU A 9 10.37 12.37 9.01
C GLU A 9 8.99 13.01 8.71
N ASP A 10 8.20 13.02 9.79
CA ASP A 10 7.01 13.80 10.27
C ASP A 10 6.15 14.74 9.38
N HIS A 11 6.20 14.67 8.05
CA HIS A 11 5.34 15.51 7.17
C HIS A 11 4.46 14.71 6.19
N THR A 12 4.28 13.42 6.45
CA THR A 12 3.67 12.52 5.48
C THR A 12 2.16 12.70 5.29
N PHE A 13 1.44 13.23 6.29
CA PHE A 13 -0.01 13.42 6.25
C PHE A 13 -0.43 14.83 6.67
N ARG A 14 -1.41 15.40 5.97
CA ARG A 14 -2.10 16.64 6.34
C ARG A 14 -3.54 16.34 6.73
N LEU A 15 -4.07 17.16 7.62
CA LEU A 15 -5.49 17.25 7.87
C LEU A 15 -6.18 17.71 6.58
N LEU A 16 -7.18 16.96 6.12
CA LEU A 16 -8.02 17.32 4.99
C LEU A 16 -9.38 17.81 5.46
N TYR A 17 -9.98 17.12 6.43
CA TYR A 17 -11.24 17.52 7.07
C TYR A 17 -11.15 17.31 8.58
N GLY A 18 -11.74 18.22 9.35
CA GLY A 18 -11.85 18.12 10.80
C GLY A 18 -13.31 18.11 11.24
N ASP A 19 -13.56 17.58 12.44
CA ASP A 19 -14.90 17.43 13.01
C ASP A 19 -15.87 16.65 12.09
N VAL A 20 -15.32 15.61 11.45
CA VAL A 20 -16.09 14.71 10.58
C VAL A 20 -16.66 13.53 11.36
N CYS A 21 -17.51 12.77 10.69
CA CYS A 21 -18.14 11.56 11.20
C CYS A 21 -17.23 10.34 11.13
N HIS A 22 -17.64 9.27 11.81
CA HIS A 22 -17.11 7.93 11.57
C HIS A 22 -17.39 7.51 10.12
N LEU A 23 -16.42 6.83 9.49
CA LEU A 23 -16.62 6.26 8.16
C LEU A 23 -17.49 5.01 8.28
N THR A 24 -18.60 4.93 7.55
CA THR A 24 -19.48 3.75 7.52
C THR A 24 -19.23 2.85 6.29
N ASN A 25 -18.49 3.36 5.29
CA ASN A 25 -18.19 2.67 4.05
C ASN A 25 -16.74 2.91 3.60
N ASN A 26 -16.29 2.13 2.62
CA ASN A 26 -14.95 2.23 2.02
C ASN A 26 -13.78 2.07 3.02
N ILE A 27 -14.06 1.42 4.16
CA ILE A 27 -13.09 1.14 5.22
C ILE A 27 -12.20 -0.03 4.79
N LEU A 28 -10.89 0.21 4.74
CA LEU A 28 -9.88 -0.83 4.52
C LEU A 28 -9.60 -1.63 5.79
N SER A 29 -9.53 -0.95 6.93
CA SER A 29 -9.16 -1.54 8.22
C SER A 29 -9.54 -0.59 9.35
N GLU A 30 -9.91 -1.17 10.50
CA GLU A 30 -10.15 -0.43 11.75
C GLU A 30 -9.23 -0.94 12.85
N ALA A 31 -8.79 -0.03 13.72
CA ALA A 31 -7.94 -0.33 14.85
C ALA A 31 -8.08 0.69 15.98
N THR A 32 -7.55 0.34 17.14
CA THR A 32 -7.41 1.24 18.29
C THR A 32 -5.93 1.54 18.50
N TYR A 33 -5.57 2.82 18.51
CA TYR A 33 -4.23 3.32 18.76
C TYR A 33 -4.25 4.48 19.76
N ASP A 34 -3.25 4.52 20.65
CA ASP A 34 -3.09 5.63 21.58
C ASP A 34 -2.79 6.96 20.87
N PHE A 35 -2.13 6.87 19.71
CA PHE A 35 -1.62 8.02 18.97
C PHE A 35 -1.96 7.93 17.48
N GLN A 36 -2.22 9.10 16.88
CA GLN A 36 -2.56 9.24 15.47
C GLN A 36 -1.45 8.74 14.54
N ASN A 37 -0.18 8.95 14.91
CA ASN A 37 0.97 8.49 14.12
C ASN A 37 0.96 6.98 13.89
N HIS A 38 0.43 6.17 14.81
CA HIS A 38 0.28 4.72 14.58
C HIS A 38 -0.75 4.42 13.49
N CYS A 39 -1.85 5.18 13.44
CA CYS A 39 -2.84 5.11 12.36
C CYS A 39 -2.22 5.51 11.01
N ALA A 40 -1.43 6.59 11.01
CA ALA A 40 -0.69 7.06 9.83
C ALA A 40 0.32 6.02 9.34
N MET A 41 1.13 5.48 10.26
CA MET A 41 2.10 4.43 9.95
C MET A 41 1.41 3.21 9.39
N LYS A 42 0.24 2.82 9.93
CA LYS A 42 -0.57 1.75 9.34
C LYS A 42 -1.03 2.07 7.93
N CYS A 43 -1.55 3.28 7.68
CA CYS A 43 -1.91 3.70 6.33
C CYS A 43 -0.74 3.55 5.35
N LEU A 44 0.48 3.93 5.74
CA LEU A 44 1.68 3.77 4.90
C LEU A 44 2.06 2.32 4.61
N GLN A 45 1.63 1.36 5.42
CA GLN A 45 1.86 -0.08 5.16
C GLN A 45 0.82 -0.68 4.22
N TYR A 46 -0.32 -0.01 4.05
CA TYR A 46 -1.42 -0.43 3.19
C TYR A 46 -1.27 0.24 1.82
N PRO A 47 -0.97 -0.51 0.75
CA PRO A 47 -0.74 0.05 -0.59
C PRO A 47 -1.92 0.83 -1.17
N PHE A 48 -3.12 0.46 -0.74
CA PHE A 48 -4.36 1.09 -1.16
C PHE A 48 -4.77 2.23 -0.26
N CYS A 49 -4.07 2.50 0.84
CA CYS A 49 -4.50 3.53 1.76
C CYS A 49 -4.26 4.91 1.15
N THR A 50 -5.35 5.63 0.92
CA THR A 50 -5.35 7.00 0.41
C THR A 50 -5.52 8.02 1.52
N GLY A 51 -5.89 7.58 2.73
CA GLY A 51 -6.11 8.43 3.88
C GLY A 51 -6.58 7.63 5.08
N TYR A 52 -6.70 8.29 6.22
CA TYR A 52 -7.26 7.68 7.42
C TYR A 52 -8.10 8.67 8.22
N ASN A 53 -9.14 8.18 8.87
CA ASN A 53 -9.95 8.90 9.82
C ASN A 53 -9.49 8.55 11.24
N PHE A 54 -9.31 9.55 12.11
CA PHE A 54 -8.82 9.33 13.48
C PHE A 54 -9.60 10.11 14.54
N MET A 55 -9.92 9.45 15.66
CA MET A 55 -10.65 10.01 16.79
C MET A 55 -9.74 10.11 18.02
N LYS A 56 -9.38 11.34 18.42
CA LYS A 56 -8.51 11.55 19.59
C LYS A 56 -9.18 11.16 20.90
N LYS A 57 -10.43 11.58 21.09
CA LYS A 57 -11.25 11.28 22.27
C LYS A 57 -12.10 10.04 21.98
N HIS A 58 -11.53 8.86 22.17
CA HIS A 58 -12.24 7.61 21.97
C HIS A 58 -12.68 7.00 23.30
N GLN A 59 -13.79 6.26 23.29
CA GLN A 59 -14.12 5.37 24.40
C GLN A 59 -13.27 4.11 24.24
N LYS A 60 -12.73 3.56 25.34
CA LYS A 60 -11.79 2.40 25.32
C LYS A 60 -12.29 1.14 24.59
N LYS A 61 -13.57 1.08 24.18
CA LYS A 61 -14.19 -0.06 23.50
C LYS A 61 -14.46 0.15 22.00
N THR A 62 -14.18 1.33 21.44
CA THR A 62 -14.42 1.63 20.02
C THR A 62 -13.09 1.83 19.27
N PRO A 63 -13.00 1.39 18.00
CA PRO A 63 -11.89 1.78 17.14
C PRO A 63 -11.78 3.30 17.08
N ASN A 64 -10.57 3.81 16.93
CA ASN A 64 -10.31 5.25 16.81
C ASN A 64 -9.46 5.59 15.60
N CYS A 65 -9.21 4.60 14.74
CA CYS A 65 -8.48 4.70 13.50
C CYS A 65 -9.23 3.90 12.43
N GLN A 66 -9.50 4.53 11.29
CA GLN A 66 -10.11 3.90 10.13
C GLN A 66 -9.28 4.24 8.88
N LEU A 67 -8.76 3.23 8.21
CA LEU A 67 -8.04 3.41 6.95
C LEU A 67 -9.03 3.37 5.78
N THR A 68 -8.78 4.13 4.72
CA THR A 68 -9.62 4.14 3.51
C THR A 68 -8.77 4.08 2.24
N HIS A 69 -9.38 3.59 1.16
CA HIS A 69 -8.79 3.55 -0.18
C HIS A 69 -9.34 4.62 -1.13
N THR A 70 -10.21 5.50 -0.63
CA THR A 70 -10.71 6.65 -1.37
C THR A 70 -10.57 7.93 -0.56
N LEU A 71 -10.62 9.07 -1.24
CA LEU A 71 -10.78 10.39 -0.62
C LEU A 71 -12.23 10.89 -0.72
N ASP A 72 -13.05 10.19 -1.52
CA ASP A 72 -14.44 10.52 -1.75
C ASP A 72 -15.32 9.90 -0.65
N HIS A 73 -15.60 10.71 0.36
CA HIS A 73 -16.42 10.36 1.51
C HIS A 73 -17.46 11.44 1.76
N ASN A 74 -18.71 11.02 1.98
CA ASN A 74 -19.75 11.90 2.48
C ASN A 74 -19.70 11.93 4.01
N PHE A 75 -19.05 12.97 4.55
CA PHE A 75 -18.96 13.20 5.99
C PHE A 75 -20.14 14.00 6.57
N HIS A 76 -21.18 14.31 5.79
CA HIS A 76 -22.22 15.26 6.20
C HIS A 76 -23.51 14.59 6.68
N ASP A 77 -23.68 13.29 6.40
CA ASP A 77 -24.84 12.50 6.84
C ASP A 77 -24.56 11.74 8.15
N CYS A 78 -24.29 12.44 9.26
CA CYS A 78 -24.25 11.80 10.57
C CYS A 78 -24.78 12.66 11.72
N ASN A 79 -25.13 11.98 12.82
CA ASN A 79 -25.57 12.60 14.06
C ASN A 79 -24.45 13.43 14.70
N ALA A 80 -24.82 14.50 15.41
CA ALA A 80 -23.86 15.36 16.10
C ALA A 80 -22.97 14.60 17.10
N ASP A 81 -23.49 13.51 17.70
CA ASP A 81 -22.77 12.68 18.66
C ASP A 81 -21.68 11.80 18.02
N ASP A 82 -21.70 11.63 16.70
CA ASP A 82 -20.69 10.87 15.94
C ASP A 82 -19.57 11.76 15.36
N LYS A 83 -19.64 13.07 15.61
CA LYS A 83 -18.63 14.03 15.17
C LYS A 83 -17.38 14.00 16.05
N GLY A 84 -16.35 14.71 15.58
CA GLY A 84 -15.07 14.88 16.27
C GLY A 84 -13.92 14.11 15.63
N TRP A 85 -14.19 13.25 14.64
CA TRP A 85 -13.13 12.60 13.88
C TRP A 85 -12.36 13.60 13.03
N ILE A 86 -11.12 13.24 12.69
CA ILE A 86 -10.27 14.04 11.81
C ILE A 86 -9.78 13.14 10.68
N PHE A 87 -10.05 13.57 9.45
CA PHE A 87 -9.62 12.87 8.25
C PHE A 87 -8.30 13.44 7.74
N TYR A 88 -7.31 12.56 7.66
CA TYR A 88 -5.97 12.84 7.20
C TYR A 88 -5.72 12.21 5.84
N HIS A 89 -5.06 12.97 4.98
CA HIS A 89 -4.62 12.52 3.67
C HIS A 89 -3.09 12.70 3.55
N PRO A 90 -2.39 11.77 2.88
CA PRO A 90 -0.96 11.87 2.72
C PRO A 90 -0.60 13.07 1.86
N VAL A 91 0.19 14.02 2.39
CA VAL A 91 0.66 15.24 1.69
C VAL A 91 1.34 14.87 0.37
N ALA A 92 2.05 13.74 0.41
CA ALA A 92 2.89 13.20 -0.64
C ALA A 92 3.99 14.18 -1.10
N PRO A 93 4.97 13.66 -1.84
CA PRO A 93 4.86 13.92 -3.26
C PRO A 93 4.98 12.60 -4.01
N ARG A 94 3.86 11.97 -4.36
CA ARG A 94 3.87 10.85 -5.30
C ARG A 94 2.68 10.95 -6.23
N LYS A 95 2.86 11.80 -7.25
CA LYS A 95 2.27 11.66 -8.60
C LYS A 95 2.66 12.77 -9.59
N ALA A 96 3.19 13.92 -9.17
CA ALA A 96 3.48 15.01 -10.12
C ALA A 96 4.98 15.25 -10.36
N GLU A 97 5.78 15.51 -9.32
CA GLU A 97 7.20 15.84 -9.53
C GLU A 97 8.10 14.61 -9.75
N PHE A 98 7.79 13.48 -9.10
CA PHE A 98 8.51 12.23 -9.38
C PHE A 98 8.11 11.60 -10.73
N LEU A 99 6.95 11.98 -11.28
CA LEU A 99 6.47 11.54 -12.59
C LEU A 99 7.20 12.24 -13.75
N LEU A 100 7.88 13.37 -13.48
CA LEU A 100 8.74 14.03 -14.46
C LEU A 100 10.14 13.40 -14.54
N LEU A 101 10.60 12.71 -13.49
CA LEU A 101 11.89 12.01 -13.50
C LEU A 101 11.87 10.62 -14.13
N TYR A 102 10.70 9.97 -14.21
CA TYR A 102 10.55 8.61 -14.76
C TYR A 102 9.76 8.54 -16.07
N ARG A 103 9.36 9.67 -16.65
CA ARG A 103 8.70 9.70 -17.97
C ARG A 103 9.60 9.24 -19.12
N GLU A 104 10.88 8.97 -18.85
CA GLU A 104 11.82 8.37 -19.81
C GLU A 104 11.89 6.83 -19.76
N LEU A 105 11.30 6.16 -18.76
CA LEU A 105 11.31 4.68 -18.68
C LEU A 105 9.89 4.15 -18.48
N ASN A 106 9.32 3.57 -19.54
CA ASN A 106 7.99 2.95 -19.62
C ASN A 106 7.78 1.78 -18.61
N SER A 107 7.65 2.03 -17.30
CA SER A 107 7.19 1.00 -16.37
C SER A 107 6.39 1.60 -15.20
N ASN A 108 5.20 1.02 -14.96
CA ASN A 108 4.26 1.41 -13.89
C ASN A 108 4.72 0.89 -12.51
N ILE A 109 5.98 1.14 -12.13
CA ILE A 109 6.67 0.40 -11.07
C ILE A 109 7.15 1.32 -9.95
N PHE A 110 6.59 1.13 -8.75
CA PHE A 110 6.95 1.88 -7.54
C PHE A 110 7.80 1.01 -6.62
N ALA A 111 9.12 1.01 -6.80
CA ALA A 111 10.05 0.18 -6.04
C ALA A 111 10.40 0.70 -4.63
N SER A 112 10.18 2.00 -4.34
CA SER A 112 10.77 2.64 -3.14
C SER A 112 9.84 2.80 -1.92
N GLN A 113 8.79 2.00 -1.75
CA GLN A 113 7.91 2.09 -0.56
C GLN A 113 7.27 0.74 -0.15
N VAL A 114 8.00 -0.37 -0.30
CA VAL A 114 7.48 -1.67 0.19
C VAL A 114 7.82 -1.83 1.68
N PRO A 115 6.83 -2.05 2.57
CA PRO A 115 7.10 -2.38 3.97
C PRO A 115 7.99 -3.63 4.07
N CYS A 116 8.95 -3.64 4.98
CA CYS A 116 9.94 -4.74 5.09
C CYS A 116 9.29 -6.12 5.21
N HIS A 117 8.19 -6.23 5.96
CA HIS A 117 7.44 -7.49 6.14
C HIS A 117 6.61 -7.92 4.91
N LYS A 118 6.43 -7.03 3.93
CA LYS A 118 5.77 -7.30 2.64
C LYS A 118 6.77 -7.51 1.51
N MET A 119 8.07 -7.38 1.81
CA MET A 119 9.12 -7.63 0.86
C MET A 119 9.13 -9.12 0.49
N LYS A 120 8.92 -9.40 -0.79
CA LYS A 120 8.97 -10.76 -1.31
C LYS A 120 10.42 -11.16 -1.53
N ASN A 121 10.72 -12.43 -1.26
CA ASN A 121 12.04 -13.04 -1.47
C ASN A 121 12.28 -13.33 -2.97
N CYS A 122 12.22 -12.29 -3.79
CA CYS A 122 12.45 -12.36 -5.22
C CYS A 122 13.86 -12.90 -5.50
N LYS A 123 13.95 -13.91 -6.36
CA LYS A 123 15.18 -14.58 -6.75
C LYS A 123 15.80 -13.91 -7.98
N ASN A 124 17.05 -14.27 -8.28
CA ASN A 124 17.72 -13.91 -9.52
C ASN A 124 17.74 -12.40 -9.83
N GLY A 125 17.86 -11.57 -8.78
CA GLY A 125 17.88 -10.10 -8.92
C GLY A 125 16.51 -9.45 -9.11
N GLY A 126 15.42 -10.20 -8.91
CA GLY A 126 14.07 -9.64 -8.91
C GLY A 126 13.85 -8.65 -7.77
N LYS A 127 12.95 -7.69 -8.00
CA LYS A 127 12.62 -6.63 -7.02
C LYS A 127 11.18 -6.76 -6.59
N THR A 128 10.89 -6.56 -5.30
CA THR A 128 9.48 -6.45 -4.87
C THR A 128 8.93 -5.12 -5.32
N ILE A 129 7.80 -5.16 -6.02
CA ILE A 129 7.07 -4.00 -6.53
C ILE A 129 5.63 -4.08 -6.07
N ILE A 130 4.95 -2.93 -6.13
CA ILE A 130 3.51 -2.83 -5.87
C ILE A 130 2.79 -2.75 -7.21
N TYR A 131 1.93 -3.73 -7.51
CA TYR A 131 1.15 -3.78 -8.75
C TYR A 131 -0.34 -3.56 -8.45
N LEU A 132 -0.82 -2.34 -8.72
CA LEU A 132 -2.16 -1.87 -8.30
C LEU A 132 -3.27 -2.11 -9.34
N LYS A 133 -2.94 -2.51 -10.57
CA LYS A 133 -3.94 -2.57 -11.66
C LYS A 133 -5.04 -3.61 -11.43
N ASP A 134 -4.73 -4.71 -10.76
CA ASP A 134 -5.66 -5.82 -10.53
C ASP A 134 -5.93 -6.07 -9.05
N ALA A 135 -5.47 -5.16 -8.18
CA ALA A 135 -5.42 -5.41 -6.76
C ALA A 135 -6.53 -4.62 -6.07
N GLY A 136 -7.63 -5.31 -5.76
CA GLY A 136 -8.75 -4.77 -4.97
C GLY A 136 -8.48 -4.80 -3.46
N PRO A 137 -9.36 -4.19 -2.65
CA PRO A 137 -9.30 -4.26 -1.19
C PRO A 137 -9.17 -5.73 -0.71
N GLY A 138 -8.14 -6.03 0.08
CA GLY A 138 -7.88 -7.36 0.61
C GLY A 138 -7.01 -8.29 -0.25
N SER A 139 -6.67 -7.91 -1.49
CA SER A 139 -5.68 -8.64 -2.29
C SER A 139 -4.24 -8.27 -1.91
N ASP A 140 -3.29 -9.15 -2.17
CA ASP A 140 -1.85 -8.89 -2.01
C ASP A 140 -1.28 -8.21 -3.28
N PRO A 141 -1.05 -6.89 -3.30
CA PRO A 141 -0.54 -6.19 -4.48
C PRO A 141 0.97 -6.33 -4.66
N TYR A 142 1.67 -6.93 -3.69
CA TYR A 142 3.11 -7.04 -3.73
C TYR A 142 3.52 -8.18 -4.67
N ARG A 143 4.35 -7.91 -5.66
CA ARG A 143 4.80 -8.90 -6.65
C ARG A 143 6.29 -8.75 -6.91
N CYS A 144 6.93 -9.80 -7.40
CA CYS A 144 8.29 -9.65 -7.90
C CYS A 144 8.25 -9.15 -9.35
N GLU A 145 8.97 -8.08 -9.61
CA GLU A 145 9.39 -7.71 -10.96
C GLU A 145 10.61 -8.53 -11.33
N CYS A 146 10.48 -9.34 -12.38
CA CYS A 146 11.56 -10.21 -12.82
C CYS A 146 12.43 -9.55 -13.88
N PRO A 147 13.77 -9.64 -13.75
CA PRO A 147 14.66 -9.21 -14.81
C PRO A 147 14.49 -10.09 -16.05
N LYS A 148 14.93 -9.57 -17.20
CA LYS A 148 14.83 -10.26 -18.49
C LYS A 148 15.46 -11.66 -18.41
N GLY A 149 14.77 -12.65 -18.97
CA GLY A 149 15.19 -14.04 -18.93
C GLY A 149 14.80 -14.79 -17.65
N PHE A 150 14.08 -14.17 -16.72
CA PHE A 150 13.51 -14.81 -15.53
C PHE A 150 12.00 -14.62 -15.45
N SER A 151 11.31 -15.58 -14.84
CA SER A 151 9.85 -15.61 -14.71
C SER A 151 9.40 -16.38 -13.46
N GLY A 152 8.10 -16.39 -13.19
CA GLY A 152 7.49 -16.97 -11.99
C GLY A 152 7.28 -15.93 -10.89
N ASP A 153 6.45 -16.25 -9.91
CA ASP A 153 6.01 -15.31 -8.85
C ASP A 153 7.16 -14.72 -8.01
N LEU A 154 8.26 -15.47 -7.89
CA LEU A 154 9.48 -15.06 -7.20
C LEU A 154 10.68 -15.01 -8.15
N CYS A 155 10.47 -14.93 -9.47
CA CYS A 155 11.54 -14.90 -10.48
C CYS A 155 12.47 -16.12 -10.45
N GLN A 156 11.97 -17.26 -9.97
CA GLN A 156 12.74 -18.48 -9.77
C GLN A 156 13.02 -19.25 -11.07
N ILE A 157 12.27 -18.98 -12.15
CA ILE A 157 12.37 -19.73 -13.40
C ILE A 157 13.23 -18.95 -14.40
N GLY A 158 14.44 -19.44 -14.69
CA GLY A 158 15.27 -18.91 -15.78
C GLY A 158 14.88 -19.46 -17.15
N GLU A 159 14.86 -18.64 -18.19
CA GLU A 159 14.55 -19.06 -19.57
C GLU A 159 15.56 -20.07 -20.14
N LEU A 160 16.81 -20.08 -19.63
CA LEU A 160 17.80 -21.10 -19.98
C LEU A 160 17.40 -22.50 -19.47
N LEU A 161 16.64 -22.58 -18.38
CA LEU A 161 16.10 -23.84 -17.86
C LEU A 161 14.87 -24.27 -18.67
N LYS A 162 14.02 -23.34 -19.11
CA LYS A 162 12.88 -23.63 -20.00
C LYS A 162 13.34 -24.26 -21.33
N LYS A 163 14.41 -23.74 -21.94
CA LYS A 163 14.96 -24.29 -23.19
C LYS A 163 15.50 -25.72 -23.04
N LYS A 164 16.06 -26.07 -21.89
CA LYS A 164 16.53 -27.45 -21.63
C LYS A 164 15.39 -28.46 -21.49
N ILE A 165 14.27 -28.05 -20.88
CA ILE A 165 13.10 -28.94 -20.72
C ILE A 165 12.43 -29.18 -22.07
N VAL A 166 12.23 -28.13 -22.87
CA VAL A 166 11.62 -28.26 -24.21
C VAL A 166 12.50 -29.07 -25.17
N ALA A 167 13.84 -28.98 -25.04
CA ALA A 167 14.75 -29.76 -25.88
C ALA A 167 14.75 -31.28 -25.55
N GLN A 168 14.29 -31.69 -24.36
CA GLN A 168 14.20 -33.10 -23.99
C GLN A 168 12.93 -33.80 -24.52
N ASP A 169 11.93 -33.04 -24.98
CA ASP A 169 10.67 -33.59 -25.51
C ASP A 169 10.68 -33.77 -27.04
N THR A 170 11.83 -33.57 -27.72
CA THR A 170 11.95 -33.64 -29.21
C THR A 170 12.85 -34.76 -29.75
N GLU A 171 13.26 -35.74 -28.94
CA GLU A 171 13.98 -36.94 -29.43
C GLU A 171 13.13 -38.22 -29.24
N ILE A 172 12.00 -38.31 -29.92
CA ILE A 172 11.38 -39.62 -30.27
C ILE A 172 10.86 -39.53 -31.71
N GLU A 173 11.72 -39.90 -32.67
CA GLU A 173 11.35 -40.57 -33.92
C GLU A 173 12.26 -41.79 -34.10
#